data_AF-A0A956HRN0-F1
#
_entry.id   AF-A0A956HRN0-F1
#
_cell.length_a   1.000
_cell.length_b   1.000
_cell.length_c   1.000
_cell.angle_alpha   90.00
_cell.angle_beta   90.00
_cell.angle_gamma   90.00
#
_symmetry.space_group_name_H-M   'P 1'
#
loop_
_entity.id
_entity.type
_entity.pdbx_description
1 polymer ?
#
loop_
_entity_poly.entity_id
_entity_poly.type
_entity_poly.pdbx_seq_one_letter_code
_entity_poly.pdbx_strand_id
1 'polypeptide(L)'
;PGACKPDCSGVIETREIRTSSLLEDGHFGNNPVAYADSLCMPGYKAMFAYESMRRGTTTPWESVGAVDWPVQPYTHYVNSGGMTVWITDDIALLGVRDGAHVDFENPIFQGGCNPICFFKSWISGIKPDGTNLSGDNCNGWTDLSANSDASYGNFATGVMNAGTADCTFGDLITSTYNFACIQM
;
A
#
# COMPACT_ATOMS: atom_id res chain seq x y z
N PRO A 1 15.68 -4.77 23.11
CA PRO A 1 14.36 -4.86 23.79
C PRO A 1 13.37 -3.90 23.09
N GLY A 2 12.25 -4.41 22.57
CA GLY A 2 11.23 -3.59 21.89
C GLY A 2 10.34 -2.83 22.88
N ALA A 3 9.69 -1.76 22.43
CA ALA A 3 8.68 -1.06 23.22
C ALA A 3 7.46 -1.95 23.47
N CYS A 4 6.84 -1.87 24.65
CA CYS A 4 5.60 -2.59 24.95
C CYS A 4 4.43 -1.97 24.17
N LYS A 5 3.50 -2.81 23.73
CA LYS A 5 2.22 -2.34 23.20
C LYS A 5 1.44 -1.61 24.31
N PRO A 6 0.78 -0.48 24.04
CA PRO A 6 -0.02 0.26 25.02
C PRO A 6 -1.16 -0.56 25.65
N ASP A 7 -1.66 -1.56 24.94
CA ASP A 7 -2.70 -2.48 25.41
C ASP A 7 -2.16 -3.63 26.28
N CYS A 8 -0.85 -3.62 26.60
CA CYS A 8 -0.15 -4.67 27.34
C CYS A 8 -0.22 -6.08 26.71
N SER A 9 -0.61 -6.20 25.44
CA SER A 9 -0.75 -7.51 24.76
C SER A 9 0.58 -8.12 24.34
N GLY A 10 1.67 -7.36 24.39
CA GLY A 10 3.01 -7.84 24.06
C GLY A 10 3.99 -6.74 23.74
N VAL A 11 5.02 -7.08 22.97
CA VAL A 11 5.98 -6.12 22.41
C VAL A 11 5.54 -5.68 21.02
N ILE A 12 5.87 -4.44 20.65
CA ILE A 12 5.69 -3.94 19.29
C ILE A 12 6.63 -4.76 18.38
N GLU A 13 6.03 -5.50 17.45
CA GLU A 13 6.78 -6.22 16.42
C GLU A 13 7.35 -5.23 15.42
N THR A 14 8.52 -5.54 14.86
CA THR A 14 9.06 -4.80 13.72
C THR A 14 8.86 -5.63 12.46
N ARG A 15 8.24 -5.03 11.45
CA ARG A 15 7.99 -5.64 10.14
C ARG A 15 8.57 -4.76 9.04
N GLU A 16 9.14 -5.40 8.03
CA GLU A 16 9.65 -4.67 6.87
C GLU A 16 8.55 -4.39 5.84
N ILE A 17 8.58 -3.20 5.24
CA ILE A 17 7.83 -2.83 4.05
C ILE A 17 8.79 -2.72 2.87
N ARG A 18 8.45 -3.37 1.77
CA ARG A 18 9.20 -3.33 0.51
C ARG A 18 8.26 -2.99 -0.65
N THR A 19 8.84 -2.61 -1.79
CA THR A 19 8.09 -2.53 -3.05
C THR A 19 8.05 -3.90 -3.72
N SER A 20 6.94 -4.23 -4.38
CA SER A 20 6.86 -5.40 -5.27
C SER A 20 7.74 -5.24 -6.51
N SER A 21 7.71 -6.23 -7.41
CA SER A 21 8.07 -6.05 -8.82
C SER A 21 7.24 -4.95 -9.48
N LEU A 22 7.73 -4.39 -10.59
CA LEU A 22 7.04 -3.37 -11.38
C LEU A 22 5.72 -3.91 -11.95
N LEU A 23 4.68 -3.08 -11.94
CA LEU A 23 3.41 -3.34 -12.61
C LEU A 23 3.51 -2.94 -14.08
N GLU A 24 3.12 -3.86 -14.96
CA GLU A 24 3.11 -3.61 -16.40
C GLU A 24 1.80 -3.00 -16.86
N ASP A 25 0.68 -3.34 -16.22
CA ASP A 25 -0.66 -2.87 -16.55
C ASP A 25 -1.65 -3.10 -15.39
N GLY A 26 -2.90 -2.69 -15.58
CA GLY A 26 -4.00 -2.81 -14.62
C GLY A 26 -4.83 -4.11 -14.72
N HIS A 27 -4.41 -5.10 -15.51
CA HIS A 27 -5.12 -6.38 -15.65
C HIS A 27 -4.53 -7.45 -14.72
N PHE A 28 -5.08 -7.54 -13.51
CA PHE A 28 -4.62 -8.48 -12.48
C PHE A 28 -5.32 -9.84 -12.57
N GLY A 29 -6.11 -10.07 -13.62
CA GLY A 29 -6.81 -11.32 -13.90
C GLY A 29 -7.95 -11.62 -12.91
N ASN A 30 -8.36 -12.90 -12.85
CA ASN A 30 -9.55 -13.33 -12.08
C ASN A 30 -9.37 -13.27 -10.55
N ASN A 31 -8.15 -13.10 -10.05
CA ASN A 31 -7.87 -12.97 -8.63
C ASN A 31 -6.84 -11.86 -8.39
N PRO A 32 -7.30 -10.58 -8.38
CA PRO A 32 -6.41 -9.43 -8.21
C PRO A 32 -5.56 -9.48 -6.93
N VAL A 33 -6.10 -10.01 -5.84
CA VAL A 33 -5.38 -10.14 -4.56
C VAL A 33 -4.23 -11.14 -4.68
N ALA A 34 -4.48 -12.32 -5.26
CA ALA A 34 -3.44 -13.33 -5.44
C ALA A 34 -2.37 -12.87 -6.44
N TYR A 35 -2.76 -12.16 -7.50
CA TYR A 35 -1.81 -11.52 -8.41
C TYR A 35 -0.91 -10.52 -7.67
N ALA A 36 -1.51 -9.63 -6.87
CA ALA A 36 -0.74 -8.63 -6.11
C ALA A 36 0.26 -9.28 -5.14
N ASP A 37 -0.17 -10.32 -4.41
CA ASP A 37 0.71 -11.09 -3.53
C ASP A 37 1.83 -11.81 -4.28
N SER A 38 1.58 -12.30 -5.51
CA SER A 38 2.58 -13.01 -6.30
C SER A 38 3.75 -12.11 -6.75
N LEU A 39 3.54 -10.79 -6.79
CA LEU A 39 4.59 -9.82 -7.09
C LEU A 39 5.42 -9.43 -5.85
N CYS A 40 4.98 -9.83 -4.66
CA CYS A 40 5.75 -9.70 -3.44
C CYS A 40 6.70 -10.90 -3.28
N MET A 41 7.79 -10.68 -2.56
CA MET A 41 8.71 -11.77 -2.21
C MET A 41 8.04 -12.78 -1.25
N PRO A 42 8.52 -14.03 -1.20
CA PRO A 42 8.04 -15.01 -0.22
C PRO A 42 8.08 -14.46 1.21
N GLY A 43 7.00 -14.67 1.96
CA GLY A 43 6.84 -14.14 3.32
C GLY A 43 6.30 -12.70 3.39
N TYR A 44 5.90 -12.11 2.26
CA TYR A 44 5.27 -10.80 2.20
C TYR A 44 3.87 -10.89 1.57
N LYS A 45 2.99 -9.96 1.94
CA LYS A 45 1.69 -9.74 1.29
C LYS A 45 1.55 -8.31 0.79
N ALA A 46 0.87 -8.13 -0.33
CA ALA A 46 0.59 -6.81 -0.89
C ALA A 46 -0.48 -6.08 -0.06
N MET A 47 -0.21 -4.82 0.28
CA MET A 47 -1.16 -3.86 0.83
C MET A 47 -2.06 -3.34 -0.31
N PHE A 48 -2.96 -4.23 -0.75
CA PHE A 48 -3.85 -4.01 -1.88
C PHE A 48 -5.28 -4.39 -1.50
N ALA A 49 -6.23 -3.48 -1.66
CA ALA A 49 -7.62 -3.67 -1.33
C ALA A 49 -8.41 -4.03 -2.60
N TYR A 50 -9.28 -5.03 -2.47
CA TYR A 50 -10.18 -5.45 -3.53
C TYR A 50 -11.47 -6.02 -2.94
N GLU A 51 -12.57 -5.32 -3.19
CA GLU A 51 -13.94 -5.72 -2.84
C GLU A 51 -14.05 -6.31 -1.42
N SER A 52 -14.52 -7.55 -1.28
CA SER A 52 -14.59 -8.28 -0.01
C SER A 52 -13.44 -9.25 0.18
N MET A 53 -12.53 -9.40 -0.79
CA MET A 53 -11.41 -10.35 -0.70
C MET A 53 -10.29 -9.82 0.19
N ARG A 54 -9.98 -8.53 0.08
CA ARG A 54 -9.00 -7.85 0.94
C ARG A 54 -9.41 -6.41 1.20
N ARG A 55 -9.37 -5.98 2.47
CA ARG A 55 -9.80 -4.64 2.89
C ARG A 55 -9.16 -4.26 4.21
N GLY A 56 -8.69 -3.01 4.32
CA GLY A 56 -8.22 -2.43 5.58
C GLY A 56 -9.37 -2.05 6.51
N THR A 57 -10.36 -1.32 6.00
CA THR A 57 -11.51 -0.89 6.81
C THR A 57 -12.78 -0.65 5.98
N THR A 58 -13.94 -0.74 6.62
CA THR A 58 -15.24 -0.26 6.10
C THR A 58 -15.58 1.16 6.56
N THR A 59 -14.87 1.68 7.56
CA THR A 59 -15.12 2.99 8.15
C THR A 59 -13.91 3.90 7.93
N PRO A 60 -14.10 5.12 7.40
CA PRO A 60 -13.03 6.09 7.18
C PRO A 60 -12.10 6.23 8.39
N TRP A 61 -10.80 6.08 8.16
CA TRP A 61 -9.72 6.28 9.14
C TRP A 61 -9.76 5.37 10.39
N GLU A 62 -10.54 4.29 10.36
CA GLU A 62 -10.64 3.34 11.46
C GLU A 62 -10.13 1.94 11.04
N SER A 63 -10.15 0.98 11.96
CA SER A 63 -9.78 -0.42 11.71
C SER A 63 -10.99 -1.35 11.88
N VAL A 64 -12.08 -1.07 11.17
CA VAL A 64 -13.35 -1.79 11.29
C VAL A 64 -13.59 -2.71 10.10
N GLY A 65 -13.89 -3.98 10.36
CA GLY A 65 -14.26 -4.91 9.30
C GLY A 65 -13.12 -5.23 8.32
N ALA A 66 -11.87 -5.22 8.81
CA ALA A 66 -10.70 -5.63 8.05
C ALA A 66 -10.83 -7.11 7.59
N VAL A 67 -10.39 -7.39 6.36
CA VAL A 67 -10.39 -8.74 5.78
C VAL A 67 -9.05 -8.97 5.10
N ASP A 68 -8.34 -10.02 5.49
CA ASP A 68 -7.02 -10.42 4.96
C ASP A 68 -6.03 -9.25 4.83
N TRP A 69 -6.09 -8.30 5.77
CA TRP A 69 -5.30 -7.09 5.72
C TRP A 69 -3.91 -7.32 6.32
N PRO A 70 -2.82 -6.95 5.60
CA PRO A 70 -1.47 -7.27 6.06
C PRO A 70 -0.92 -6.30 7.12
N VAL A 71 -1.51 -5.11 7.25
CA VAL A 71 -1.14 -4.15 8.29
C VAL A 71 -1.82 -4.56 9.60
N GLN A 72 -1.10 -4.44 10.71
CA GLN A 72 -1.51 -4.86 12.04
C GLN A 72 -1.46 -3.68 13.01
N PRO A 73 -2.32 -3.65 14.04
CA PRO A 73 -2.20 -2.67 15.13
C PRO A 73 -0.87 -2.81 15.87
N TYR A 74 -0.41 -1.73 16.49
CA TYR A 74 0.77 -1.69 17.37
C TYR A 74 2.01 -2.37 16.76
N THR A 75 2.31 -2.02 15.51
CA THR A 75 3.40 -2.62 14.72
C THR A 75 4.30 -1.52 14.16
N HIS A 76 5.61 -1.73 14.32
CA HIS A 76 6.63 -0.84 13.80
C HIS A 76 7.03 -1.27 12.39
N TYR A 77 6.73 -0.43 11.42
CA TYR A 77 7.04 -0.66 10.02
C TYR A 77 8.30 0.08 9.61
N VAL A 78 9.27 -0.66 9.07
CA VAL A 78 10.55 -0.13 8.57
C VAL A 78 10.69 -0.39 7.08
N ASN A 79 11.43 0.45 6.37
CA ASN A 79 11.82 0.18 4.98
C ASN A 79 13.06 -0.72 4.93
N SER A 80 13.56 -1.00 3.71
CA SER A 80 14.74 -1.85 3.50
C SER A 80 16.06 -1.28 4.04
N GLY A 81 16.09 0.01 4.37
CA GLY A 81 17.22 0.64 5.07
C GLY A 81 17.14 0.51 6.58
N GLY A 82 16.08 -0.10 7.12
CA GLY A 82 15.81 -0.18 8.56
C GLY A 82 15.31 1.13 9.17
N MET A 83 14.97 2.14 8.36
CA MET A 83 14.42 3.41 8.86
C MET A 83 12.91 3.26 9.07
N THR A 84 12.41 3.84 10.17
CA THR A 84 10.99 3.86 10.51
C THR A 84 10.18 4.56 9.43
N VAL A 85 9.25 3.83 8.82
CA VAL A 85 8.25 4.40 7.91
C VAL A 85 7.05 4.89 8.73
N TRP A 86 6.54 4.01 9.60
CA TRP A 86 5.35 4.26 10.39
C TRP A 86 5.28 3.32 11.60
N ILE A 87 4.61 3.76 12.67
CA ILE A 87 4.21 2.89 13.79
C ILE A 87 2.69 3.01 13.92
N THR A 88 1.99 1.89 13.74
CA THR A 88 0.54 1.85 13.93
C THR A 88 0.17 1.92 15.41
N ASP A 89 -0.93 2.60 15.70
CA ASP A 89 -1.58 2.57 17.01
C ASP A 89 -2.60 1.42 17.03
N ASP A 90 -3.79 1.61 17.61
CA ASP A 90 -4.89 0.64 17.54
C ASP A 90 -5.50 0.54 16.12
N ILE A 91 -5.26 1.53 15.26
CA ILE A 91 -5.69 1.55 13.87
C ILE A 91 -4.66 0.85 12.97
N ALA A 92 -5.06 -0.24 12.33
CA ALA A 92 -4.24 -1.04 11.40
C ALA A 92 -4.11 -0.42 9.99
N LEU A 93 -3.87 0.88 9.91
CA LEU A 93 -3.65 1.61 8.67
C LEU A 93 -2.33 2.39 8.74
N LEU A 94 -1.58 2.41 7.64
CA LEU A 94 -0.36 3.22 7.55
C LEU A 94 -0.71 4.70 7.35
N GLY A 95 0.00 5.59 8.03
CA GLY A 95 -0.16 7.03 7.84
C GLY A 95 -1.53 7.54 8.28
N VAL A 96 -2.11 6.91 9.30
CA VAL A 96 -3.39 7.31 9.90
C VAL A 96 -3.21 7.47 11.40
N ARG A 97 -3.57 8.64 11.93
CA ARG A 97 -3.60 8.93 13.36
C ARG A 97 -4.66 9.99 13.63
N ASP A 98 -5.37 9.87 14.75
CA ASP A 98 -6.41 10.81 15.19
C ASP A 98 -7.49 11.09 14.12
N GLY A 99 -7.87 10.06 13.34
CA GLY A 99 -8.92 10.16 12.32
C GLY A 99 -8.53 10.94 11.06
N ALA A 100 -7.23 11.13 10.80
CA ALA A 100 -6.72 11.83 9.63
C ALA A 100 -5.46 11.18 9.07
N HIS A 101 -5.14 11.53 7.82
CA HIS A 101 -3.85 11.19 7.22
C HIS A 101 -2.71 11.95 7.89
N VAL A 102 -1.60 11.26 8.10
CA VAL A 102 -0.33 11.83 8.54
C VAL A 102 0.78 11.28 7.65
N ASP A 103 1.66 12.16 7.20
CA ASP A 103 2.78 11.78 6.35
C ASP A 103 3.70 10.76 7.05
N PHE A 104 4.30 9.86 6.26
CA PHE A 104 5.30 8.92 6.76
C PHE A 104 6.55 9.63 7.29
N GLU A 105 7.18 9.02 8.29
CA GLU A 105 8.45 9.53 8.85
C GLU A 105 9.61 9.38 7.85
N ASN A 106 9.60 8.29 7.11
CA ASN A 106 10.53 8.02 6.02
C ASN A 106 9.79 7.36 4.85
N PRO A 107 10.26 7.55 3.60
CA PRO A 107 9.68 6.88 2.45
C PRO A 107 9.80 5.35 2.58
N ILE A 108 8.82 4.62 2.02
CA ILE A 108 8.92 3.15 1.89
C ILE A 108 10.08 2.77 0.97
N PHE A 109 10.30 3.54 -0.09
CA PHE A 109 11.39 3.33 -1.03
C PHE A 109 12.47 4.39 -0.85
N GLN A 110 13.69 3.97 -0.52
CA GLN A 110 14.84 4.86 -0.31
C GLN A 110 15.78 4.98 -1.52
N GLY A 111 15.48 4.31 -2.63
CA GLY A 111 16.31 4.46 -3.82
C GLY A 111 16.13 5.85 -4.42
N GLY A 112 17.15 6.70 -4.28
CA GLY A 112 17.32 7.78 -5.23
C GLY A 112 17.58 7.18 -6.60
N CYS A 113 16.83 7.56 -7.63
CA CYS A 113 17.14 7.13 -8.97
C CYS A 113 18.42 7.85 -9.45
N ASN A 114 19.38 7.08 -9.94
CA ASN A 114 20.52 7.58 -10.69
C ASN A 114 20.49 6.90 -12.07
N PRO A 115 20.30 7.60 -13.21
CA PRO A 115 20.29 9.06 -13.40
C PRO A 115 18.92 9.75 -13.60
N ILE A 116 17.79 9.02 -13.64
CA ILE A 116 16.46 9.60 -13.95
C ILE A 116 15.44 9.20 -12.88
N CYS A 117 14.88 10.18 -12.16
CA CYS A 117 13.80 9.98 -11.19
C CYS A 117 12.48 9.71 -11.89
N PHE A 118 12.04 8.45 -11.85
CA PHE A 118 10.66 8.08 -12.14
C PHE A 118 9.88 8.17 -10.83
N PHE A 119 8.72 8.81 -10.84
CA PHE A 119 7.86 8.84 -9.66
C PHE A 119 7.53 7.39 -9.29
N LYS A 120 7.83 7.01 -8.04
CA LYS A 120 7.43 5.72 -7.49
C LYS A 120 6.08 5.92 -6.82
N SER A 121 5.07 5.42 -7.50
CA SER A 121 3.71 5.43 -6.99
C SER A 121 3.30 4.01 -6.61
N TRP A 122 2.47 3.88 -5.59
CA TRP A 122 1.87 2.59 -5.28
C TRP A 122 0.50 2.44 -5.92
N ILE A 123 0.12 1.22 -6.25
CA ILE A 123 -1.28 0.86 -6.47
C ILE A 123 -1.77 0.18 -5.21
N SER A 124 -2.90 0.63 -4.68
CA SER A 124 -3.43 0.13 -3.41
C SER A 124 -4.89 -0.29 -3.49
N GLY A 125 -5.68 0.25 -4.41
CA GLY A 125 -7.14 0.02 -4.43
C GLY A 125 -7.86 0.60 -3.22
N ILE A 126 -7.25 1.57 -2.54
CA ILE A 126 -7.76 2.22 -1.33
C ILE A 126 -8.05 3.70 -1.64
N LYS A 127 -9.13 4.23 -1.06
CA LYS A 127 -9.42 5.66 -1.00
C LYS A 127 -8.44 6.39 -0.07
N PRO A 128 -8.37 7.74 -0.12
CA PRO A 128 -7.61 8.51 0.86
C PRO A 128 -7.91 8.09 2.30
N ASP A 129 -9.17 7.79 2.61
CA ASP A 129 -9.67 7.49 3.96
C ASP A 129 -9.46 6.05 4.44
N GLY A 130 -8.70 5.22 3.72
CA GLY A 130 -8.42 3.84 4.09
C GLY A 130 -9.51 2.82 3.68
N THR A 131 -10.68 3.28 3.21
CA THR A 131 -11.73 2.37 2.71
C THR A 131 -11.47 1.92 1.27
N ASN A 132 -12.11 0.82 0.85
CA ASN A 132 -11.92 0.31 -0.50
C ASN A 132 -12.39 1.30 -1.57
N LEU A 133 -11.60 1.37 -2.64
CA LEU A 133 -11.91 2.15 -3.82
C LEU A 133 -13.00 1.46 -4.66
N SER A 134 -13.97 2.24 -5.16
CA SER A 134 -15.10 1.75 -5.95
C SER A 134 -15.08 2.21 -7.42
N GLY A 135 -14.14 3.08 -7.78
CA GLY A 135 -13.89 3.58 -9.15
C GLY A 135 -12.37 3.64 -9.37
N ASP A 136 -11.90 4.18 -10.49
CA ASP A 136 -10.46 4.38 -10.77
C ASP A 136 -9.60 3.15 -10.40
N ASN A 137 -10.07 1.98 -10.80
CA ASN A 137 -9.48 0.69 -10.47
C ASN A 137 -9.39 -0.19 -11.71
N CYS A 138 -9.18 0.39 -12.90
CA CYS A 138 -9.08 -0.36 -14.16
C CYS A 138 -10.26 -1.32 -14.39
N ASN A 139 -11.48 -0.84 -14.14
CA ASN A 139 -12.71 -1.63 -14.21
C ASN A 139 -12.62 -2.94 -13.39
N GLY A 140 -12.24 -2.82 -12.12
CA GLY A 140 -12.03 -3.98 -11.24
C GLY A 140 -10.74 -4.76 -11.53
N TRP A 141 -9.71 -4.06 -12.00
CA TRP A 141 -8.40 -4.60 -12.37
C TRP A 141 -8.48 -5.64 -13.49
N THR A 142 -9.36 -5.36 -14.45
CA THR A 142 -9.59 -6.21 -15.63
C THR A 142 -9.27 -5.51 -16.94
N ASP A 143 -9.02 -4.20 -16.91
CA ASP A 143 -8.79 -3.40 -18.11
C ASP A 143 -7.31 -3.08 -18.34
N LEU A 144 -6.93 -3.05 -19.61
CA LEU A 144 -5.64 -2.65 -20.14
C LEU A 144 -5.73 -1.32 -20.89
N SER A 145 -6.92 -0.70 -20.94
CA SER A 145 -7.16 0.46 -21.79
C SER A 145 -6.57 1.74 -21.20
N ALA A 146 -6.02 2.58 -22.09
CA ALA A 146 -5.61 3.94 -21.75
C ALA A 146 -6.80 4.90 -21.50
N ASN A 147 -8.03 4.42 -21.59
CA ASN A 147 -9.24 5.20 -21.27
C ASN A 147 -9.83 4.82 -19.90
N SER A 148 -9.13 3.97 -19.16
CA SER A 148 -9.48 3.56 -17.82
C SER A 148 -8.39 3.99 -16.86
N ASP A 149 -8.81 4.44 -15.70
CA ASP A 149 -7.94 5.02 -14.69
C ASP A 149 -7.67 4.03 -13.54
N ALA A 150 -6.47 4.12 -12.99
CA ALA A 150 -6.05 3.55 -11.73
C ALA A 150 -5.66 4.66 -10.76
N SER A 151 -6.27 4.71 -9.60
CA SER A 151 -5.79 5.54 -8.49
C SER A 151 -4.46 5.00 -7.99
N TYR A 152 -3.50 5.90 -7.84
CA TYR A 152 -2.21 5.60 -7.24
C TYR A 152 -1.95 6.48 -6.03
N GLY A 153 -1.08 6.03 -5.13
CA GLY A 153 -0.61 6.80 -4.00
C GLY A 153 0.90 7.02 -4.02
N ASN A 154 1.44 7.64 -2.97
CA ASN A 154 2.82 8.12 -2.94
C ASN A 154 3.63 7.39 -1.86
N PHE A 155 4.68 6.67 -2.26
CA PHE A 155 5.54 5.93 -1.33
C PHE A 155 6.34 6.83 -0.37
N ALA A 156 6.49 8.13 -0.68
CA ALA A 156 7.25 9.07 0.13
C ALA A 156 6.41 9.67 1.25
N THR A 157 5.17 10.03 0.97
CA THR A 157 4.28 10.66 1.96
C THR A 157 3.32 9.67 2.60
N GLY A 158 3.02 8.54 1.94
CA GLY A 158 2.00 7.60 2.40
C GLY A 158 0.58 7.98 2.01
N VAL A 159 0.41 9.04 1.21
CA VAL A 159 -0.88 9.43 0.64
C VAL A 159 -1.42 8.25 -0.17
N MET A 160 -2.61 7.76 0.20
CA MET A 160 -3.19 6.55 -0.40
C MET A 160 -3.74 6.76 -1.81
N ASN A 161 -4.17 7.99 -2.12
CA ASN A 161 -4.60 8.41 -3.46
C ASN A 161 -4.07 9.83 -3.73
N ALA A 162 -3.07 9.93 -4.59
CA ALA A 162 -2.37 11.14 -4.99
C ALA A 162 -2.72 11.58 -6.42
N GLY A 163 -3.49 10.77 -7.16
CA GLY A 163 -3.85 11.00 -8.56
C GLY A 163 -4.30 9.71 -9.25
N THR A 164 -4.58 9.82 -10.55
CA THR A 164 -4.92 8.70 -11.42
C THR A 164 -3.92 8.53 -12.56
N ALA A 165 -3.80 7.30 -13.05
CA ALA A 165 -2.98 6.95 -14.19
C ALA A 165 -3.69 5.94 -15.09
N ASP A 166 -3.40 5.98 -16.38
CA ASP A 166 -3.91 5.02 -17.36
C ASP A 166 -3.53 3.58 -16.98
N CYS A 167 -4.47 2.65 -17.15
CA CYS A 167 -4.29 1.24 -16.82
C CYS A 167 -3.30 0.47 -17.72
N THR A 168 -2.68 1.14 -18.69
CA THR A 168 -1.59 0.54 -19.46
C THR A 168 -0.26 0.53 -18.68
N PHE A 169 -0.13 1.32 -17.59
CA PHE A 169 1.10 1.59 -16.81
C PHE A 169 2.40 1.78 -17.64
N GLY A 170 2.27 1.97 -18.94
CA GLY A 170 3.32 1.77 -19.93
C GLY A 170 4.07 3.05 -20.30
N ASP A 171 3.72 4.20 -19.72
CA ASP A 171 4.56 5.38 -19.78
C ASP A 171 5.70 5.29 -18.74
N LEU A 172 6.54 4.27 -18.95
CA LEU A 172 7.72 3.93 -18.14
C LEU A 172 8.79 5.02 -18.18
N ILE A 173 8.59 6.07 -18.99
CA ILE A 173 9.53 7.19 -19.12
C ILE A 173 9.33 8.20 -17.98
N THR A 174 8.20 8.20 -17.27
CA THR A 174 7.93 9.17 -16.21
C THR A 174 7.47 8.57 -14.88
N SER A 175 6.81 7.41 -14.89
CA SER A 175 6.20 6.84 -13.69
C SER A 175 6.42 5.32 -13.59
N THR A 176 6.60 4.84 -12.37
CA THR A 176 6.67 3.41 -12.05
C THR A 176 5.66 3.07 -10.97
N TYR A 177 4.93 1.97 -11.18
CA TYR A 177 3.86 1.54 -10.29
C TYR A 177 4.23 0.21 -9.64
N ASN A 178 4.07 0.11 -8.33
CA ASN A 178 4.35 -1.08 -7.53
C ASN A 178 3.28 -1.28 -6.46
N PHE A 179 3.27 -2.42 -5.79
CA PHE A 179 2.59 -2.60 -4.52
C PHE A 179 3.54 -2.29 -3.35
N ALA A 180 2.99 -1.84 -2.22
CA ALA A 180 3.65 -2.00 -0.92
C ALA A 180 3.46 -3.43 -0.42
N CYS A 181 4.55 -4.14 -0.20
CA CYS A 181 4.58 -5.49 0.33
C CYS A 181 4.97 -5.45 1.81
N ILE A 182 4.12 -6.00 2.68
CA ILE A 182 4.31 -6.06 4.12
C ILE A 182 4.79 -7.45 4.52
N GLN A 183 5.83 -7.53 5.34
CA GLN A 183 6.31 -8.79 5.92
C GLN A 183 5.24 -9.42 6.82
N MET A 184 5.01 -10.73 6.67
CA MET A 184 3.99 -11.48 7.40
C MET A 184 4.50 -12.14 8.67
#